data_AF-A0AAV4B9P8-F1
#
_entry.id   AF-A0AAV4B9P8-F1
#
_cell.length_a   1.000
_cell.length_b   1.000
_cell.length_c   1.000
_cell.angle_alpha   90.00
_cell.angle_beta   90.00
_cell.angle_gamma   90.00
#
_symmetry.space_group_name_H-M   'P 1'
#
loop_
_entity.id
_entity.type
_entity.pdbx_description
1 polymer ?
#
loop_
_entity_poly.entity_id
_entity_poly.type
_entity_poly.pdbx_seq_one_letter_code
_entity_poly.pdbx_strand_id
1 'polypeptide(L)'
;MEGLKIGGHNINNIRYADDTVLTADSEEKLQELLNKVVEESKNKGLELNSKKTESMIITRKTSIPKCEIKIEENTIKQANSFKYLGTQITSDGRNHQEIKSRIAQAKASFQQMKSIMTNQMRY
;
A
#
# COMPACT_ATOMS: atom_id res chain seq x y z
N MET A 1 10.61 -11.52 14.96
CA MET A 1 9.25 -11.18 14.52
C MET A 1 9.05 -11.72 13.12
N GLU A 2 8.01 -12.53 12.97
CA GLU A 2 7.66 -13.14 11.69
C GLU A 2 6.78 -12.18 10.89
N GLY A 3 7.11 -12.04 9.61
CA GLY A 3 6.27 -11.42 8.60
C GLY A 3 5.80 -12.47 7.59
N LEU A 4 5.79 -12.11 6.32
CA LEU A 4 5.42 -13.01 5.23
C LEU A 4 6.63 -13.80 4.73
N LYS A 5 6.48 -15.12 4.57
CA LYS A 5 7.49 -15.99 3.95
C LYS A 5 7.34 -15.94 2.42
N ILE A 6 8.31 -15.34 1.73
CA ILE A 6 8.34 -15.21 0.28
C ILE A 6 9.69 -15.73 -0.22
N GLY A 7 9.67 -16.78 -1.06
CA GLY A 7 10.89 -17.33 -1.64
C GLY A 7 11.92 -17.85 -0.61
N GLY A 8 11.46 -18.31 0.56
CA GLY A 8 12.33 -18.73 1.66
C GLY A 8 12.82 -17.60 2.57
N HIS A 9 12.50 -16.35 2.25
CA HIS A 9 12.85 -15.18 3.05
C HIS A 9 11.65 -14.66 3.85
N ASN A 10 11.90 -14.20 5.06
CA ASN A 10 10.90 -13.54 5.88
C ASN A 10 10.90 -12.03 5.61
N ILE A 11 9.80 -11.51 5.07
CA ILE A 11 9.61 -10.09 4.78
C ILE A 11 8.56 -9.54 5.75
N ASN A 12 9.00 -8.69 6.68
CA ASN A 12 8.12 -8.06 7.67
C ASN A 12 7.94 -6.55 7.47
N ASN A 13 8.78 -5.93 6.63
CA ASN A 13 8.67 -4.54 6.29
C ASN A 13 9.19 -4.25 4.87
N ILE A 14 8.57 -3.25 4.23
CA ILE A 14 8.99 -2.66 2.95
C ILE A 14 9.03 -1.15 3.18
N ARG A 15 10.13 -0.50 2.81
CA ARG A 15 10.34 0.92 3.10
C ARG A 15 10.78 1.66 1.85
N TYR A 16 10.20 2.83 1.64
CA TYR A 16 10.62 3.75 0.59
C TYR A 16 10.43 5.18 1.06
N ALA A 17 11.52 5.95 1.14
CA ALA A 17 11.53 7.29 1.71
C ALA A 17 10.83 7.32 3.10
N ASP A 18 9.76 8.10 3.24
CA ASP A 18 8.93 8.23 4.43
C ASP A 18 7.83 7.16 4.54
N ASP A 19 7.55 6.42 3.47
CA ASP A 19 6.53 5.36 3.48
C ASP A 19 7.10 4.02 4.01
N THR A 20 6.45 3.47 5.03
CA THR A 20 6.74 2.13 5.57
C THR A 20 5.50 1.24 5.51
N VAL A 21 5.65 0.06 4.93
CA VAL A 21 4.64 -1.00 4.92
C VAL A 21 5.11 -2.12 5.85
N LEU A 22 4.24 -2.56 6.76
CA LEU A 22 4.47 -3.73 7.60
C LEU A 22 3.64 -4.90 7.09
N THR A 23 4.21 -6.10 7.12
CA THR A 23 3.57 -7.30 6.57
C THR A 23 3.66 -8.46 7.54
N ALA A 24 2.54 -9.15 7.76
CA ALA A 24 2.45 -10.35 8.58
C ALA A 24 1.35 -11.30 8.04
N ASP A 25 1.40 -12.55 8.46
CA ASP A 25 0.41 -13.60 8.11
C ASP A 25 -0.79 -13.65 9.09
N SER A 26 -0.73 -12.93 10.22
CA SER A 26 -1.84 -12.80 11.17
C SER A 26 -1.97 -11.37 11.70
N GLU A 27 -3.16 -11.05 12.22
CA GLU A 27 -3.46 -9.75 12.82
C GLU A 27 -2.65 -9.51 14.09
N GLU A 28 -2.49 -10.53 14.94
CA GLU A 28 -1.74 -10.44 16.18
C GLU A 28 -0.26 -10.11 15.91
N LYS A 29 0.35 -10.82 14.96
CA LYS A 29 1.74 -10.55 14.56
C LYS A 29 1.91 -9.17 13.93
N LEU A 30 0.92 -8.71 13.15
CA LEU A 30 0.93 -7.36 12.59
C LEU A 30 0.86 -6.29 13.69
N GLN A 31 0.02 -6.51 14.71
CA GLN A 31 -0.10 -5.63 15.87
C GLN A 31 1.20 -5.59 16.70
N GLU A 32 1.85 -6.73 16.93
CA GLU A 32 3.14 -6.80 17.60
C GLU A 32 4.24 -6.04 16.85
N LEU A 33 4.31 -6.23 15.51
CA LEU A 33 5.24 -5.51 14.65
C LEU A 33 5.00 -4.00 14.71
N LEU A 34 3.74 -3.58 14.65
CA LEU A 34 3.37 -2.16 14.72
C LEU A 34 3.72 -1.55 16.07
N ASN A 35 3.41 -2.23 17.18
CA ASN A 35 3.72 -1.75 18.53
C ASN A 35 5.21 -1.49 18.71
N LYS A 36 6.07 -2.39 18.20
CA LYS A 36 7.51 -2.19 18.24
C LYS A 36 7.96 -1.01 17.39
N VAL A 37 7.38 -0.83 16.20
CA VAL A 37 7.68 0.33 15.37
C VAL A 37 7.26 1.63 16.05
N VAL A 38 6.11 1.66 16.73
CA VAL A 38 5.63 2.81 17.51
C VAL A 38 6.60 3.13 18.66
N GLU A 39 6.99 2.12 19.44
CA GLU A 39 7.93 2.27 20.56
C GLU A 39 9.29 2.83 20.11
N GLU A 40 9.89 2.21 19.09
CA GLU A 40 11.18 2.64 18.54
C GLU A 40 11.11 4.02 17.87
N SER A 41 9.96 4.37 17.27
CA SER A 41 9.75 5.70 16.69
C SER A 41 9.72 6.76 17.79
N LYS A 42 8.97 6.52 18.88
CA LYS A 42 8.92 7.43 20.03
C LYS A 42 10.28 7.64 20.69
N ASN A 43 11.05 6.57 20.85
CA ASN A 43 12.42 6.65 21.39
C ASN A 43 13.33 7.54 20.54
N LYS A 44 13.01 7.72 19.26
CA LYS A 44 13.73 8.61 18.32
C LYS A 44 13.06 9.97 18.12
N GLY A 45 12.01 10.28 18.90
CA GLY A 45 11.25 11.53 18.77
C GLY A 45 10.36 11.60 17.52
N LEU A 46 9.99 10.44 16.95
CA LEU A 46 9.09 10.33 15.80
C LEU A 46 7.71 9.85 16.25
N GLU A 47 6.67 10.37 15.62
CA GLU A 47 5.28 9.96 15.85
C GLU A 47 4.64 9.43 14.56
N LEU A 48 3.83 8.38 14.70
CA LEU A 48 3.05 7.82 13.61
C LEU A 48 1.71 8.56 13.49
N ASN A 49 1.37 8.97 12.28
CA ASN A 49 0.10 9.61 12.02
C ASN A 49 -1.01 8.56 11.85
N SER A 50 -1.72 8.26 12.94
CA SER A 50 -2.82 7.29 12.97
C SER A 50 -3.93 7.54 11.94
N LYS A 51 -4.13 8.80 11.51
CA LYS A 51 -5.13 9.15 10.48
C LYS A 51 -4.66 8.81 9.06
N LYS A 52 -3.34 8.81 8.82
CA LYS A 52 -2.75 8.46 7.52
C LYS A 52 -2.41 6.98 7.42
N THR A 53 -2.20 6.30 8.53
CA THR A 53 -1.94 4.86 8.55
C THR A 53 -3.23 4.08 8.31
N GLU A 54 -3.20 3.15 7.37
CA GLU A 54 -4.32 2.26 7.03
C GLU A 54 -3.85 0.80 7.11
N SER A 55 -4.74 -0.11 7.52
CA SER A 55 -4.54 -1.55 7.42
C SER A 55 -5.20 -2.09 6.15
N MET A 56 -4.70 -3.21 5.62
CA MET A 56 -5.32 -3.88 4.48
C MET A 56 -5.10 -5.38 4.58
N ILE A 57 -6.15 -6.16 4.33
CA ILE A 57 -6.06 -7.61 4.20
C ILE A 57 -6.09 -7.95 2.72
N ILE A 58 -5.09 -8.70 2.26
CA ILE A 58 -5.07 -9.25 0.91
C ILE A 58 -5.61 -10.68 0.96
N THR A 59 -6.77 -10.91 0.35
CA THR A 59 -7.43 -12.22 0.35
C THR A 59 -8.21 -12.45 -0.93
N ARG A 60 -8.28 -13.73 -1.36
CA ARG A 60 -9.14 -14.14 -2.48
C ARG A 60 -10.59 -14.42 -2.05
N LYS A 61 -10.89 -14.33 -0.75
CA LYS A 61 -12.24 -14.56 -0.22
C LYS A 61 -13.17 -13.39 -0.61
N THR A 62 -14.42 -13.71 -0.89
CA THR A 62 -15.46 -12.70 -1.22
C THR A 62 -15.78 -11.80 -0.03
N SER A 63 -15.73 -12.34 1.19
CA SER A 63 -15.86 -11.57 2.43
C SER A 63 -14.48 -11.31 3.01
N ILE A 64 -14.11 -10.03 3.09
CA ILE A 64 -12.87 -9.60 3.70
C ILE A 64 -13.10 -9.57 5.21
N PRO A 65 -12.34 -10.34 6.01
CA PRO A 65 -12.49 -10.32 7.46
C PRO A 65 -12.16 -8.93 8.00
N LYS A 66 -12.76 -8.60 9.15
CA LYS A 66 -12.40 -7.36 9.87
C LYS A 66 -11.04 -7.56 10.53
N CYS A 67 -10.17 -6.55 10.43
CA CYS A 67 -8.89 -6.51 11.10
C CYS A 67 -8.79 -5.20 11.87
N GLU A 68 -8.69 -5.29 13.20
CA GLU A 68 -8.71 -4.18 14.12
C GLU A 68 -7.31 -3.90 14.67
N ILE A 69 -6.51 -3.26 13.83
CA ILE A 69 -5.18 -2.78 14.23
C ILE A 69 -5.31 -1.46 14.97
N LYS A 70 -4.57 -1.32 16.08
CA LYS A 70 -4.53 -0.11 16.90
C LYS A 70 -3.15 0.51 16.91
N ILE A 71 -3.10 1.83 16.84
CA ILE A 71 -1.92 2.63 17.18
C ILE A 71 -2.25 3.33 18.48
N GLU A 72 -1.59 2.91 19.57
CA GLU A 72 -1.93 3.33 20.92
C GLU A 72 -3.41 3.01 21.23
N GLU A 73 -4.25 4.02 21.43
CA GLU A 73 -5.69 3.87 21.68
C GLU A 73 -6.56 4.03 20.41
N ASN A 74 -5.95 4.37 19.27
CA ASN A 74 -6.68 4.67 18.03
C ASN A 74 -6.69 3.46 17.08
N THR A 75 -7.88 2.95 16.75
CA THR A 75 -8.05 1.95 15.69
C THR A 75 -7.82 2.60 14.33
N ILE A 76 -6.90 2.04 13.54
CA ILE A 76 -6.64 2.52 12.17
C ILE A 76 -7.69 2.01 11.19
N LYS A 77 -7.90 2.75 10.11
CA LYS A 77 -8.88 2.41 9.09
C LYS A 77 -8.42 1.20 8.28
N GLN A 78 -9.30 0.22 8.13
CA GLN A 78 -9.11 -0.87 7.17
C GLN A 78 -9.53 -0.42 5.77
N ALA A 79 -8.60 -0.44 4.81
CA ALA A 79 -8.81 -0.08 3.43
C ALA A 79 -8.98 -1.31 2.53
N ASN A 80 -9.79 -1.16 1.47
CA ASN A 80 -9.96 -2.17 0.42
C ASN A 80 -9.01 -1.97 -0.77
N SER A 81 -8.46 -0.77 -0.89
CA SER A 81 -7.46 -0.45 -1.91
C SER A 81 -6.62 0.70 -1.42
N PHE A 82 -5.32 0.67 -1.71
CA PHE A 82 -4.43 1.79 -1.41
C PHE A 82 -3.47 2.04 -2.58
N LYS A 83 -2.95 3.26 -2.67
CA LYS A 83 -1.96 3.63 -3.69
C LYS A 83 -0.58 3.66 -3.06
N TYR A 84 0.32 2.81 -3.52
CA TYR A 84 1.71 2.75 -3.07
C TYR A 84 2.64 3.11 -4.22
N LEU A 85 3.47 4.13 -4.06
CA LEU A 85 4.45 4.55 -5.07
C LEU A 85 3.84 4.72 -6.48
N GLY A 86 2.62 5.24 -6.53
CA GLY A 86 1.89 5.44 -7.78
C GLY A 86 1.08 4.25 -8.29
N THR A 87 1.23 3.07 -7.70
CA THR A 87 0.53 1.83 -8.09
C THR A 87 -0.65 1.55 -7.17
N GLN A 88 -1.83 1.30 -7.73
CA GLN A 88 -3.00 0.87 -6.98
C GLN A 88 -2.90 -0.61 -6.61
N ILE A 89 -3.03 -0.92 -5.32
CA ILE A 89 -3.09 -2.27 -4.78
C ILE A 89 -4.48 -2.47 -4.19
N THR A 90 -5.10 -3.60 -4.48
CA THR A 90 -6.45 -3.96 -4.03
C THR A 90 -6.42 -5.15 -3.09
N SER A 91 -7.40 -5.23 -2.18
CA SER A 91 -7.53 -6.33 -1.21
C SER A 91 -7.78 -7.69 -1.87
N ASP A 92 -8.30 -7.73 -3.10
CA ASP A 92 -8.46 -8.98 -3.86
C ASP A 92 -7.15 -9.48 -4.52
N GLY A 93 -6.07 -8.70 -4.42
CA GLY A 93 -4.77 -8.99 -5.00
C GLY A 93 -4.75 -8.99 -6.54
N ARG A 94 -5.75 -8.38 -7.19
CA ARG A 94 -5.86 -8.34 -8.65
C ARG A 94 -5.40 -7.00 -9.23
N ASN A 95 -4.60 -7.07 -10.30
CA ASN A 95 -4.05 -5.86 -10.94
C ASN A 95 -4.97 -5.26 -12.03
N HIS A 96 -6.18 -5.79 -12.22
CA HIS A 96 -7.07 -5.37 -13.31
C HIS A 96 -7.44 -3.88 -13.26
N GLN A 97 -7.71 -3.35 -12.05
CA GLN A 97 -8.03 -1.94 -11.86
C GLN A 97 -6.84 -1.04 -12.16
N GLU A 98 -5.65 -1.41 -11.66
CA GLU A 98 -4.41 -0.68 -11.93
C GLU A 98 -4.07 -0.66 -13.42
N ILE A 99 -4.16 -1.81 -14.11
CA ILE A 99 -3.91 -1.88 -15.56
C ILE A 99 -4.84 -0.94 -16.32
N LYS A 100 -6.15 -0.97 -16.01
CA LYS A 100 -7.13 -0.05 -16.62
C LYS A 100 -6.79 1.41 -16.33
N SER A 101 -6.39 1.72 -15.10
CA SER A 101 -5.97 3.06 -14.68
C SER A 101 -4.76 3.55 -15.48
N ARG A 102 -3.73 2.71 -15.65
CA ARG A 102 -2.53 3.05 -16.44
C ARG A 102 -2.86 3.28 -17.91
N ILE A 103 -3.71 2.45 -18.52
CA ILE A 103 -4.16 2.65 -19.90
C ILE A 103 -4.90 3.99 -20.05
N ALA A 104 -5.79 4.31 -19.10
CA ALA A 104 -6.52 5.58 -19.13
C ALA A 104 -5.58 6.79 -18.99
N GLN A 105 -4.62 6.73 -18.06
CA GLN A 105 -3.62 7.78 -17.87
C GLN A 105 -2.75 7.99 -19.12
N ALA A 106 -2.31 6.90 -19.76
CA ALA A 106 -1.54 6.96 -21.00
C ALA A 106 -2.36 7.59 -22.14
N LYS A 107 -3.63 7.17 -22.30
CA LYS A 107 -4.54 7.77 -23.29
C LYS A 107 -4.74 9.26 -23.04
N ALA A 108 -4.99 9.67 -21.79
CA ALA A 108 -5.17 11.08 -21.44
C ALA A 108 -3.93 11.91 -21.76
N SER A 109 -2.75 11.42 -21.38
CA SER A 109 -1.47 12.09 -21.66
C SER A 109 -1.20 12.22 -23.15
N PHE A 110 -1.48 11.16 -23.92
CA PHE A 110 -1.36 11.19 -25.38
C PHE A 110 -2.29 12.23 -26.01
N GLN A 111 -3.54 12.33 -25.55
CA GLN A 111 -4.48 13.34 -26.06
C GLN A 111 -4.02 14.77 -25.77
N GLN A 112 -3.45 15.02 -24.59
CA GLN A 112 -2.87 16.32 -24.24
C GLN A 112 -1.68 16.69 -25.15
N MET A 113 -0.87 15.70 -25.52
CA MET A 113 0.31 15.87 -26.38
C MET A 113 0.02 15.63 -27.87
N LYS A 114 -1.26 15.49 -28.25
CA LYS A 114 -1.65 15.06 -29.60
C LYS A 114 -1.02 15.93 -30.69
N SER A 115 -1.05 17.25 -30.52
CA SER A 115 -0.48 18.20 -31.50
C SER A 115 1.01 17.99 -31.77
N ILE A 116 1.77 17.52 -30.78
CA ILE A 116 3.19 17.22 -30.91
C ILE A 116 3.39 15.79 -31.46
N MET A 117 2.66 14.83 -30.89
CA MET A 117 2.81 13.39 -31.17
C MET A 117 2.24 12.96 -32.52
N THR A 118 1.33 13.74 -33.09
CA THR A 118 0.73 13.46 -34.40
C THR A 118 1.08 14.51 -35.44
N ASN A 119 2.07 15.37 -35.18
CA ASN A 119 2.50 16.35 -36.17
C ASN A 119 3.23 15.62 -37.32
N GLN A 120 2.70 15.72 -38.53
CA GLN A 120 3.44 15.29 -39.71
C GLN A 120 4.51 16.34 -40.00
N MET A 121 5.78 15.93 -40.04
CA MET A 121 6.87 16.74 -40.58
C MET A 121 6.52 17.06 -42.04
N ARG A 122 5.98 18.26 -42.28
CA ARG A 122 5.83 18.81 -43.62
C ARG A 122 7.23 19.23 -44.07
N TYR A 123 7.88 18.36 -44.83
CA TYR A 123 9.01 18.74 -45.69
C TYR A 123 8.48 19.40 -46.96
#